data_AF-A0A0T5ZB99-F1
#
_entry.id   AF-A0A0T5ZB99-F1
#
_cell.length_a   1.000
_cell.length_b   1.000
_cell.length_c   1.000
_cell.angle_alpha   90.00
_cell.angle_beta   90.00
_cell.angle_gamma   90.00
#
_symmetry.space_group_name_H-M   'P 1'
#
loop_
_entity.id
_entity.type
_entity.pdbx_description
1 polymer ?
#
loop_
_entity_poly.entity_id
_entity_poly.type
_entity_poly.pdbx_seq_one_letter_code
_entity_poly.pdbx_strand_id
1 'polypeptide(L)'
;MSGPAIVCMLWDKNHAALYEYVRRRPCTVITVRGNCLPELQRGIEAAGGSLVAVEDALTQEEFLQLDEESNQRAQLVAQGLDCDQWKGFCEAQGVHPARVNELLTGGMKGYLHRCMIGVKALDRLRERYQLELMLVNEEYTGSAKLFVKWAKARGVPVLHLLHGTGLAKSYNVHDCVNADCYAVGSDYSKEGLLDLGAPDSILKVTGFPAWDHYRQLAQQRVSIRSQLAKHYRLDPQRRWVGYFTTWASTTTAYAEHSEYKLLITGIFL
;
A
#
# COMPACT_ATOMS: atom_id res chain seq x y z
N MET A 1 -4.04 29.02 -6.58
CA MET A 1 -3.92 27.77 -5.82
C MET A 1 -5.28 27.42 -5.29
N SER A 2 -5.77 26.23 -5.62
CA SER A 2 -6.93 25.61 -5.00
C SER A 2 -6.65 25.34 -3.51
N GLY A 3 -7.69 25.08 -2.73
CA GLY A 3 -7.63 24.93 -1.26
C GLY A 3 -6.79 23.75 -0.75
N PRO A 4 -6.88 23.45 0.56
CA PRO A 4 -6.12 22.37 1.18
C PRO A 4 -6.51 21.00 0.60
N ALA A 5 -5.52 20.12 0.46
CA ALA A 5 -5.72 18.78 -0.02
C ALA A 5 -4.82 17.76 0.67
N ILE A 6 -5.28 16.51 0.70
CA ILE A 6 -4.55 15.37 1.25
C ILE A 6 -4.48 14.25 0.22
N VAL A 7 -3.34 13.54 0.19
CA VAL A 7 -3.19 12.33 -0.61
C VAL A 7 -3.55 11.13 0.26
N CYS A 8 -4.46 10.27 -0.18
CA CYS A 8 -5.00 9.19 0.62
C CYS A 8 -4.86 7.84 -0.11
N MET A 9 -4.19 6.89 0.54
CA MET A 9 -4.07 5.49 0.13
C MET A 9 -4.55 4.56 1.26
N LEU A 10 -5.57 4.99 1.99
CA LEU A 10 -6.23 4.17 3.00
C LEU A 10 -7.11 3.10 2.34
N TRP A 11 -7.25 1.97 3.02
CA TRP A 11 -8.24 0.96 2.69
C TRP A 11 -9.61 1.35 3.26
N ASP A 12 -10.65 0.77 2.66
CA ASP A 12 -12.07 0.99 2.97
C ASP A 12 -12.40 0.90 4.46
N LYS A 13 -11.81 -0.07 5.16
CA LYS A 13 -12.00 -0.28 6.60
C LYS A 13 -11.60 0.93 7.45
N ASN A 14 -10.77 1.83 6.94
CA ASN A 14 -10.30 3.03 7.63
C ASN A 14 -10.92 4.33 7.10
N HIS A 15 -11.83 4.28 6.12
CA HIS A 15 -12.45 5.49 5.57
C HIS A 15 -13.27 6.27 6.61
N ALA A 16 -13.79 5.64 7.66
CA ALA A 16 -14.49 6.34 8.74
C ALA A 16 -13.60 7.41 9.42
N ALA A 17 -12.31 7.11 9.63
CA ALA A 17 -11.35 8.07 10.17
C ALA A 17 -11.08 9.22 9.19
N LEU A 18 -11.00 8.92 7.89
CA LEU A 18 -10.86 9.91 6.83
C LEU A 18 -12.08 10.87 6.80
N TYR A 19 -13.30 10.33 6.91
CA TYR A 19 -14.51 11.15 6.93
C TYR A 19 -14.55 12.08 8.14
N GLU A 20 -14.13 11.60 9.31
CA GLU A 20 -14.04 12.45 10.50
C GLU A 20 -12.98 13.55 10.35
N TYR A 21 -11.83 13.23 9.75
CA TYR A 21 -10.81 14.24 9.42
C TYR A 21 -11.38 15.33 8.50
N VAL A 22 -12.00 14.93 7.38
CA VAL A 22 -12.57 15.86 6.40
C VAL A 22 -13.69 16.70 6.99
N ARG A 23 -14.52 16.14 7.88
CA ARG A 23 -15.58 16.88 8.57
C ARG A 23 -15.04 18.01 9.45
N ARG A 24 -13.90 17.76 10.12
CA ARG A 24 -13.25 18.78 10.97
C ARG A 24 -12.42 19.77 10.16
N ARG A 25 -11.88 19.33 9.01
CA ARG A 25 -11.04 20.13 8.12
C ARG A 25 -11.42 19.83 6.67
N PRO A 26 -12.46 20.52 6.13
CA PRO A 26 -12.88 20.35 4.74
C PRO A 26 -11.71 20.54 3.79
N CYS A 27 -11.46 19.54 2.94
CA CYS A 27 -10.34 19.51 2.01
C CYS A 27 -10.63 18.60 0.81
N THR A 28 -9.78 18.71 -0.22
CA THR A 28 -9.79 17.77 -1.34
C THR A 28 -9.02 16.51 -0.97
N VAL A 29 -9.68 15.35 -1.08
CA VAL A 29 -9.03 14.04 -0.98
C VAL A 29 -8.59 13.60 -2.37
N ILE A 30 -7.30 13.29 -2.49
CA ILE A 30 -6.66 12.84 -3.72
C ILE A 30 -6.30 11.37 -3.55
N THR A 31 -6.74 10.49 -4.44
CA THR A 31 -6.42 9.05 -4.41
C THR A 31 -6.25 8.50 -5.82
N VAL A 32 -5.78 7.26 -5.99
CA VAL A 32 -5.76 6.60 -7.30
C VAL A 32 -7.18 6.29 -7.80
N ARG A 33 -7.40 6.33 -9.11
CA ARG A 33 -8.74 6.14 -9.72
C ARG A 33 -9.44 4.86 -9.27
N GLY A 34 -8.69 3.77 -9.10
CA GLY A 34 -9.23 2.49 -8.62
C GLY A 34 -9.85 2.56 -7.22
N ASN A 35 -9.47 3.55 -6.42
CA ASN A 35 -10.01 3.79 -5.09
C ASN A 35 -11.16 4.82 -5.07
N CYS A 36 -11.46 5.49 -6.20
CA CYS A 36 -12.57 6.43 -6.33
C CYS A 36 -13.91 5.71 -6.45
N LEU A 37 -14.22 4.87 -5.46
CA LEU A 37 -15.48 4.13 -5.39
C LEU A 37 -16.65 5.06 -5.01
N PRO A 38 -17.89 4.78 -5.48
CA PRO A 38 -19.06 5.59 -5.14
C PRO A 38 -19.30 5.78 -3.63
N GLU A 39 -18.95 4.79 -2.82
CA GLU A 39 -19.02 4.84 -1.36
C GLU A 39 -18.05 5.88 -0.78
N LEU A 40 -16.82 5.91 -1.28
CA LEU A 40 -15.82 6.89 -0.85
C LEU A 40 -16.24 8.30 -1.29
N GLN A 41 -16.64 8.48 -2.55
CA GLN A 41 -17.12 9.76 -3.06
C GLN A 41 -18.23 10.34 -2.17
N ARG A 42 -19.30 9.57 -1.94
CA ARG A 42 -20.43 10.00 -1.12
C ARG A 42 -20.01 10.31 0.32
N GLY A 43 -19.13 9.50 0.90
CA GLY A 43 -18.63 9.70 2.26
C GLY A 43 -17.83 10.99 2.41
N ILE A 44 -16.98 11.32 1.42
CA ILE A 44 -16.20 12.55 1.38
C ILE A 44 -17.09 13.78 1.18
N GLU A 45 -18.03 13.72 0.22
CA GLU A 45 -18.99 14.82 -0.03
C GLU A 45 -19.87 15.08 1.19
N ALA A 46 -20.39 14.03 1.83
CA ALA A 46 -21.19 14.17 3.06
C ALA A 46 -20.37 14.71 4.24
N ALA A 47 -19.05 14.54 4.23
CA ALA A 47 -18.12 15.16 5.18
C ALA A 47 -17.74 16.60 4.82
N GLY A 48 -18.22 17.14 3.68
CA GLY A 48 -17.94 18.50 3.23
C GLY A 48 -16.65 18.66 2.40
N GLY A 49 -16.05 17.55 1.94
CA GLY A 49 -14.88 17.56 1.07
C GLY A 49 -15.21 17.28 -0.40
N SER A 50 -14.17 17.12 -1.20
CA SER A 50 -14.25 16.65 -2.59
C SER A 50 -13.23 15.55 -2.85
N LEU A 51 -13.53 14.60 -3.73
CA LEU A 51 -12.64 13.51 -4.10
C LEU A 51 -12.16 13.68 -5.55
N VAL A 52 -10.86 13.48 -5.78
CA VAL A 52 -10.22 13.62 -7.09
C VAL A 52 -9.29 12.43 -7.33
N ALA A 53 -9.32 11.86 -8.53
CA ALA A 53 -8.34 10.85 -8.91
C ALA A 53 -6.99 11.51 -9.26
N VAL A 54 -5.88 10.90 -8.85
CA VAL A 54 -4.53 11.37 -9.20
C VAL A 54 -4.40 11.49 -10.73
N GLU A 55 -4.92 10.50 -11.44
CA GLU A 55 -4.91 10.39 -12.89
C GLU A 55 -5.67 11.53 -13.60
N ASP A 56 -6.65 12.18 -12.93
CA ASP A 56 -7.38 13.33 -13.50
C ASP A 56 -6.50 14.60 -13.60
N ALA A 57 -5.30 14.57 -13.01
CA ALA A 57 -4.36 15.68 -13.10
C ALA A 57 -3.73 15.81 -14.50
N LEU A 58 -3.69 14.73 -15.27
CA LEU A 58 -3.00 14.62 -16.54
C LEU A 58 -3.96 14.72 -17.73
N THR A 59 -3.48 15.30 -18.83
CA THR A 59 -4.21 15.28 -20.10
C THR A 59 -4.03 13.94 -20.83
N GLN A 60 -4.90 13.64 -21.79
CA GLN A 60 -4.76 12.46 -22.65
C GLN A 60 -3.44 12.48 -23.44
N GLU A 61 -2.97 13.65 -23.85
CA GLU A 61 -1.68 13.81 -24.52
C GLU A 61 -0.52 13.45 -23.58
N GLU A 62 -0.55 13.92 -22.32
CA GLU A 62 0.47 13.55 -21.33
C GLU A 62 0.47 12.04 -21.07
N PHE A 63 -0.70 11.37 -21.05
CA PHE A 63 -0.76 9.91 -20.94
C PHE A 63 -0.07 9.19 -22.11
N LEU A 64 -0.31 9.63 -23.35
CA LEU A 64 0.30 9.03 -24.53
C LEU A 64 1.82 9.23 -24.54
N GLN A 65 2.28 10.43 -24.19
CA GLN A 65 3.71 10.73 -24.07
C GLN A 65 4.39 9.84 -23.02
N LEU A 66 3.75 9.64 -21.86
CA LEU A 66 4.28 8.79 -20.80
C LEU A 66 4.28 7.30 -21.19
N ASP A 67 3.30 6.82 -21.97
CA ASP A 67 3.33 5.44 -22.48
C ASP A 67 4.52 5.24 -23.43
N GLU A 68 4.73 6.17 -24.37
CA GLU A 68 5.86 6.14 -25.29
C GLU A 68 7.19 6.19 -24.54
N GLU A 69 7.35 7.14 -23.61
CA GLU A 69 8.57 7.28 -22.82
C GLU A 69 8.83 6.04 -21.94
N SER A 70 7.79 5.46 -21.34
CA SER A 70 7.91 4.23 -20.56
C SER A 70 8.35 3.04 -21.42
N ASN A 71 7.89 2.99 -22.67
CA ASN A 71 8.28 1.96 -23.63
C ASN A 71 9.75 2.12 -24.04
N GLN A 72 10.16 3.35 -24.38
CA GLN A 72 11.56 3.66 -24.72
C GLN A 72 12.51 3.31 -23.56
N ARG A 73 12.17 3.70 -22.32
CA ARG A 73 12.96 3.37 -21.12
C ARG A 73 13.02 1.87 -20.86
N ALA A 74 11.91 1.16 -21.04
CA ALA A 74 11.90 -0.29 -20.88
C ALA A 74 12.78 -1.00 -21.93
N GLN A 75 12.78 -0.51 -23.18
CA GLN A 75 13.66 -1.01 -24.23
C GLN A 75 15.14 -0.73 -23.94
N LEU A 76 15.49 0.45 -23.42
CA LEU A 76 16.86 0.78 -23.03
C LEU A 76 17.39 -0.19 -21.96
N VAL A 77 16.57 -0.53 -20.97
CA VAL A 77 16.95 -1.53 -19.97
C VAL A 77 17.11 -2.89 -20.62
N ALA A 78 16.19 -3.32 -21.47
CA ALA A 78 16.31 -4.61 -22.17
C ALA A 78 17.59 -4.69 -23.02
N GLN A 79 17.97 -3.61 -23.69
CA GLN A 79 19.23 -3.50 -24.44
C GLN A 79 20.45 -3.57 -23.52
N GLY A 80 20.41 -2.89 -22.37
CA GLY A 80 21.47 -2.95 -21.37
C GLY A 80 21.69 -4.37 -20.81
N LEU A 81 20.63 -5.16 -20.73
CA LEU A 81 20.68 -6.57 -20.31
C LEU A 81 21.15 -7.53 -21.42
N ASP A 82 21.43 -7.05 -22.63
CA ASP A 82 21.96 -7.86 -23.74
C ASP A 82 23.50 -7.72 -23.91
N CYS A 83 24.19 -7.06 -22.99
CA CYS A 83 25.64 -6.91 -23.04
C CYS A 83 26.39 -8.14 -22.47
N ASP A 84 27.62 -8.35 -22.95
CA ASP A 84 28.47 -9.47 -22.52
C ASP A 84 28.82 -9.41 -21.02
N GLN A 85 28.94 -8.20 -20.47
CA GLN A 85 29.20 -8.01 -19.04
C GLN A 85 28.07 -8.56 -18.17
N TRP A 86 26.81 -8.32 -18.56
CA TRP A 86 25.65 -8.85 -17.85
C TRP A 86 25.54 -10.37 -18.01
N LYS A 87 25.74 -10.88 -19.23
CA LYS A 87 25.74 -12.33 -19.51
C LYS A 87 26.80 -13.05 -18.65
N GLY A 88 28.02 -12.53 -18.63
CA GLY A 88 29.12 -13.06 -17.81
C GLY A 88 28.83 -12.96 -16.31
N PHE A 89 28.17 -11.89 -15.83
CA PHE A 89 27.72 -11.80 -14.44
C PHE A 89 26.70 -12.91 -14.11
N CYS A 90 25.68 -13.10 -14.93
CA CYS A 90 24.68 -14.15 -14.73
C CYS A 90 25.31 -15.55 -14.70
N GLU A 91 26.22 -15.85 -15.64
CA GLU A 91 26.94 -17.12 -15.70
C GLU A 91 27.80 -17.34 -14.44
N ALA A 92 28.51 -16.31 -13.97
CA ALA A 92 29.30 -16.38 -12.74
C ALA A 92 28.44 -16.60 -11.47
N GLN A 93 27.16 -16.24 -11.52
CA GLN A 93 26.18 -16.52 -10.45
C GLN A 93 25.40 -17.83 -10.67
N GLY A 94 25.75 -18.62 -11.69
CA GLY A 94 25.09 -19.90 -11.99
C GLY A 94 23.66 -19.77 -12.51
N VAL A 95 23.28 -18.61 -13.06
CA VAL A 95 21.91 -18.35 -13.56
C VAL A 95 21.89 -18.10 -15.07
N HIS A 96 20.83 -18.55 -15.74
CA HIS A 96 20.69 -18.35 -17.18
C HIS A 96 20.26 -16.91 -17.51
N PRO A 97 21.04 -16.12 -18.28
CA PRO A 97 20.77 -14.71 -18.53
C PRO A 97 19.36 -14.45 -19.08
N ALA A 98 18.90 -15.27 -20.03
CA ALA A 98 17.57 -15.10 -20.62
C ALA A 98 16.42 -15.22 -19.60
N ARG A 99 16.57 -16.09 -18.59
CA ARG A 99 15.54 -16.27 -17.55
C ARG A 99 15.51 -15.09 -16.59
N VAL A 100 16.68 -14.57 -16.23
CA VAL A 100 16.79 -13.36 -15.41
C VAL A 100 16.25 -12.16 -16.17
N ASN A 101 16.57 -12.01 -17.45
CA ASN A 101 16.06 -10.94 -18.30
C ASN A 101 14.54 -10.98 -18.42
N GLU A 102 13.95 -12.16 -18.62
CA GLU A 102 12.50 -12.34 -18.63
C GLU A 102 11.87 -11.86 -17.30
N LEU A 103 12.47 -12.20 -16.15
CA LEU A 103 11.98 -11.77 -14.84
C LEU A 103 12.13 -10.26 -14.61
N LEU A 104 13.26 -9.66 -15.02
CA LEU A 104 13.52 -8.24 -14.85
C LEU A 104 12.65 -7.37 -15.77
N THR A 105 12.42 -7.84 -17.00
CA THR A 105 11.65 -7.10 -18.01
C THR A 105 10.16 -7.43 -17.99
N GLY A 106 9.78 -8.58 -17.45
CA GLY A 106 8.42 -9.10 -17.35
C GLY A 106 7.52 -8.24 -16.48
N GLY A 107 6.92 -7.21 -17.09
CA GLY A 107 6.09 -6.22 -16.41
C GLY A 107 6.78 -4.88 -16.12
N MET A 108 8.05 -4.73 -16.50
CA MET A 108 8.80 -3.48 -16.30
C MET A 108 8.15 -2.28 -16.98
N LYS A 109 7.74 -2.40 -18.25
CA LYS A 109 7.02 -1.31 -18.95
C LYS A 109 5.80 -0.87 -18.14
N GLY A 110 4.96 -1.83 -17.76
CA GLY A 110 3.73 -1.53 -17.01
C GLY A 110 4.00 -0.91 -15.65
N TYR A 111 5.04 -1.35 -14.94
CA TYR A 111 5.46 -0.76 -13.68
C TYR A 111 6.01 0.66 -13.86
N LEU A 112 6.93 0.87 -14.79
CA LEU A 112 7.50 2.18 -15.13
C LEU A 112 6.40 3.17 -15.52
N HIS A 113 5.50 2.77 -16.41
CA HIS A 113 4.38 3.61 -16.85
C HIS A 113 3.53 4.09 -15.66
N ARG A 114 3.13 3.17 -14.75
CA ARG A 114 2.38 3.54 -13.54
C ARG A 114 3.17 4.48 -12.62
N CYS A 115 4.47 4.24 -12.47
CA CYS A 115 5.32 5.10 -11.65
C CYS A 115 5.44 6.50 -12.23
N MET A 116 5.64 6.61 -13.54
CA MET A 116 5.79 7.88 -14.23
C MET A 116 4.48 8.69 -14.21
N ILE A 117 3.33 8.04 -14.43
CA ILE A 117 2.01 8.65 -14.24
C ILE A 117 1.89 9.18 -12.81
N GLY A 118 2.16 8.35 -11.81
CA GLY A 118 2.03 8.72 -10.40
C GLY A 118 2.86 9.95 -10.05
N VAL A 119 4.14 9.98 -10.44
CA VAL A 119 5.04 11.11 -10.17
C VAL A 119 4.56 12.37 -10.89
N LYS A 120 4.31 12.29 -12.20
CA LYS A 120 3.89 13.46 -13.00
C LYS A 120 2.58 14.04 -12.49
N ALA A 121 1.61 13.18 -12.19
CA ALA A 121 0.29 13.59 -11.70
C ALA A 121 0.37 14.24 -10.32
N LEU A 122 1.15 13.68 -9.39
CA LEU A 122 1.35 14.28 -8.07
C LEU A 122 2.07 15.64 -8.15
N ASP A 123 3.05 15.78 -9.05
CA ASP A 123 3.70 17.07 -9.31
C ASP A 123 2.68 18.09 -9.83
N ARG A 124 1.80 17.73 -10.78
CA ARG A 124 0.70 18.60 -11.25
C ARG A 124 -0.29 18.96 -10.14
N LEU A 125 -0.63 18.02 -9.28
CA LEU A 125 -1.55 18.26 -8.16
C LEU A 125 -0.95 19.18 -7.12
N ARG A 126 0.37 19.10 -6.89
CA ARG A 126 1.08 20.03 -6.01
C ARG A 126 1.09 21.46 -6.57
N GLU A 127 1.13 21.63 -7.89
CA GLU A 127 0.99 22.96 -8.51
C GLU A 127 -0.42 23.54 -8.29
N ARG A 128 -1.43 22.68 -8.18
CA ARG A 128 -2.85 23.08 -8.08
C ARG A 128 -3.32 23.24 -6.64
N TYR A 129 -2.90 22.38 -5.73
CA TYR A 129 -3.39 22.29 -4.35
C TYR A 129 -2.29 22.48 -3.32
N GLN A 130 -2.67 22.94 -2.13
CA GLN A 130 -1.80 22.86 -0.96
C GLN A 130 -1.87 21.45 -0.39
N LEU A 131 -0.90 20.60 -0.75
CA LEU A 131 -0.81 19.23 -0.25
C LEU A 131 -0.25 19.22 1.19
N GLU A 132 -1.10 18.94 2.16
CA GLU A 132 -0.77 19.08 3.58
C GLU A 132 -0.38 17.77 4.25
N LEU A 133 -0.87 16.64 3.72
CA LEU A 133 -0.71 15.34 4.35
C LEU A 133 -0.83 14.22 3.31
N MET A 134 -0.04 13.18 3.51
CA MET A 134 -0.23 11.88 2.89
C MET A 134 -0.65 10.85 3.94
N LEU A 135 -1.76 10.17 3.70
CA LEU A 135 -2.32 9.11 4.55
C LEU A 135 -2.14 7.75 3.88
N VAL A 136 -1.55 6.79 4.61
CA VAL A 136 -1.37 5.42 4.10
C VAL A 136 -1.73 4.38 5.15
N ASN A 137 -2.19 3.21 4.70
CA ASN A 137 -2.18 2.01 5.53
C ASN A 137 -0.93 1.15 5.34
N GLU A 138 -0.17 1.39 4.28
CA GLU A 138 0.97 0.59 3.89
C GLU A 138 1.91 1.44 3.02
N GLU A 139 3.22 1.24 3.14
CA GLU A 139 4.24 2.09 2.48
C GLU A 139 5.31 1.30 1.71
N TYR A 140 5.17 -0.01 1.61
CA TYR A 140 6.21 -0.90 1.08
C TYR A 140 5.88 -1.54 -0.27
N THR A 141 4.63 -1.52 -0.74
CA THR A 141 4.26 -2.04 -2.07
C THR A 141 3.75 -0.98 -3.05
N GLY A 142 3.96 -1.27 -4.35
CA GLY A 142 3.27 -0.62 -5.46
C GLY A 142 3.25 0.91 -5.44
N SER A 143 2.06 1.47 -5.69
CA SER A 143 1.82 2.92 -5.75
C SER A 143 1.97 3.60 -4.39
N ALA A 144 1.67 2.91 -3.28
CA ALA A 144 1.79 3.51 -1.96
C ALA A 144 3.26 3.81 -1.62
N LYS A 145 4.18 2.87 -1.88
CA LYS A 145 5.63 3.11 -1.74
C LYS A 145 6.10 4.29 -2.58
N LEU A 146 5.69 4.34 -3.86
CA LEU A 146 6.03 5.45 -4.75
C LEU A 146 5.56 6.79 -4.18
N PHE A 147 4.31 6.87 -3.75
CA PHE A 147 3.71 8.12 -3.29
C PHE A 147 4.35 8.56 -1.96
N VAL A 148 4.67 7.62 -1.05
CA VAL A 148 5.39 7.93 0.19
C VAL A 148 6.77 8.50 -0.12
N LYS A 149 7.53 7.85 -1.01
CA LYS A 149 8.84 8.37 -1.43
C LYS A 149 8.73 9.73 -2.10
N TRP A 150 7.71 9.93 -2.96
CA TRP A 150 7.43 11.23 -3.58
C TRP A 150 7.12 12.29 -2.54
N ALA A 151 6.24 12.01 -1.57
CA ALA A 151 5.83 12.92 -0.51
C ALA A 151 7.03 13.37 0.33
N LYS A 152 7.86 12.41 0.75
CA LYS A 152 9.10 12.66 1.50
C LYS A 152 10.08 13.53 0.71
N ALA A 153 10.30 13.23 -0.57
CA ALA A 153 11.17 14.04 -1.43
C ALA A 153 10.65 15.47 -1.64
N ARG A 154 9.37 15.71 -1.38
CA ARG A 154 8.65 16.95 -1.62
C ARG A 154 8.32 17.73 -0.35
N GLY A 155 8.62 17.17 0.82
CA GLY A 155 8.31 17.77 2.12
C GLY A 155 6.83 17.71 2.48
N VAL A 156 6.06 16.77 1.91
CA VAL A 156 4.67 16.50 2.33
C VAL A 156 4.72 15.50 3.49
N PRO A 157 4.20 15.84 4.68
CA PRO A 157 4.18 14.92 5.82
C PRO A 157 3.41 13.63 5.51
N VAL A 158 3.93 12.50 5.99
CA VAL A 158 3.33 11.18 5.82
C VAL A 158 2.88 10.64 7.17
N LEU A 159 1.58 10.33 7.28
CA LEU A 159 0.99 9.61 8.40
C LEU A 159 0.63 8.19 7.96
N HIS A 160 1.23 7.21 8.62
CA HIS A 160 0.90 5.81 8.47
C HIS A 160 -0.13 5.42 9.53
N LEU A 161 -1.34 5.09 9.10
CA LEU A 161 -2.36 4.50 9.95
C LEU A 161 -2.19 2.98 9.97
N LEU A 162 -1.69 2.45 11.07
CA LEU A 162 -1.40 1.03 11.19
C LEU A 162 -2.70 0.24 11.07
N HIS A 163 -2.69 -0.82 10.26
CA HIS A 163 -3.88 -1.60 9.93
C HIS A 163 -3.89 -3.00 10.55
N GLY A 164 -2.87 -3.33 11.34
CA GLY A 164 -2.67 -4.59 12.05
C GLY A 164 -1.34 -4.57 12.83
N THR A 165 -1.19 -5.46 13.81
CA THR A 165 0.05 -5.57 14.61
C THR A 165 0.96 -6.62 14.00
N GLY A 166 2.23 -6.27 13.76
CA GLY A 166 3.27 -7.24 13.41
C GLY A 166 3.52 -8.18 14.59
N LEU A 167 3.41 -9.48 14.36
CA LEU A 167 3.63 -10.52 15.39
C LEU A 167 5.09 -11.01 15.46
N ALA A 168 5.91 -10.59 14.51
CA ALA A 168 7.32 -10.95 14.41
C ALA A 168 8.09 -9.85 13.69
N LYS A 169 9.40 -9.82 13.90
CA LYS A 169 10.31 -8.96 13.12
C LYS A 169 10.14 -9.27 11.63
N SER A 170 9.86 -8.24 10.85
CA SER A 170 9.78 -8.37 9.40
C SER A 170 11.19 -8.44 8.80
N TYR A 171 11.43 -9.38 7.90
CA TYR A 171 12.69 -9.57 7.17
C TYR A 171 12.48 -9.54 5.65
N ASN A 172 11.41 -8.87 5.21
CA ASN A 172 11.01 -8.76 3.80
C ASN A 172 10.79 -7.28 3.43
N VAL A 173 9.95 -7.00 2.42
CA VAL A 173 9.60 -5.64 1.99
C VAL A 173 9.07 -4.72 3.12
N HIS A 174 8.59 -5.30 4.23
CA HIS A 174 8.13 -4.55 5.40
C HIS A 174 9.26 -3.98 6.28
N ASP A 175 10.53 -4.28 6.02
CA ASP A 175 11.69 -3.71 6.73
C ASP A 175 11.99 -2.26 6.30
N CYS A 176 11.01 -1.37 6.48
CA CYS A 176 11.19 0.05 6.24
C CYS A 176 10.29 0.92 7.13
N VAL A 177 10.85 2.05 7.55
CA VAL A 177 10.18 3.08 8.34
C VAL A 177 10.34 4.40 7.58
N ASN A 178 9.36 4.82 6.78
CA ASN A 178 9.47 6.06 5.98
C ASN A 178 8.50 7.15 6.43
N ALA A 179 7.42 6.82 7.13
CA ALA A 179 6.43 7.80 7.56
C ALA A 179 6.98 8.74 8.64
N ASP A 180 6.46 9.97 8.69
CA ASP A 180 6.84 10.96 9.70
C ASP A 180 6.12 10.71 11.03
N CYS A 181 4.98 10.02 10.99
CA CYS A 181 4.22 9.59 12.16
C CYS A 181 3.51 8.27 11.88
N TYR A 182 3.41 7.42 12.90
CA TYR A 182 2.63 6.18 12.89
C TYR A 182 1.52 6.28 13.92
N ALA A 183 0.28 6.13 13.48
CA ALA A 183 -0.88 5.93 14.35
C ALA A 183 -1.03 4.42 14.59
N VAL A 184 -0.71 3.96 15.80
CA VAL A 184 -0.63 2.54 16.18
C VAL A 184 -1.79 2.14 17.10
N GLY A 185 -2.15 0.85 17.07
CA GLY A 185 -3.29 0.33 17.82
C GLY A 185 -3.10 0.31 19.34
N SER A 186 -1.88 0.02 19.80
CA SER A 186 -1.52 -0.09 21.22
C SER A 186 -0.02 0.08 21.40
N ASP A 187 0.45 0.12 22.65
CA ASP A 187 1.89 0.04 22.93
C ASP A 187 2.51 -1.26 22.40
N TYR A 188 1.78 -2.37 22.48
CA TYR A 188 2.23 -3.64 21.88
C TYR A 188 2.39 -3.52 20.36
N SER A 189 1.53 -2.76 19.67
CA SER A 189 1.69 -2.51 18.22
C SER A 189 2.95 -1.71 17.87
N LYS A 190 3.60 -1.05 18.83
CA LYS A 190 4.86 -0.32 18.59
C LYS A 190 6.04 -1.25 18.44
N GLU A 191 6.05 -2.40 19.13
CA GLU A 191 7.22 -3.27 19.26
C GLU A 191 7.82 -3.62 17.89
N GLY A 192 6.97 -4.03 16.95
CA GLY A 192 7.42 -4.34 15.59
C GLY A 192 8.05 -3.15 14.85
N LEU A 193 7.60 -1.91 15.08
CA LEU A 193 8.21 -0.71 14.48
C LEU A 193 9.49 -0.29 15.21
N LEU A 194 9.54 -0.45 16.53
CA LEU A 194 10.74 -0.22 17.34
C LEU A 194 11.87 -1.18 16.93
N ASP A 195 11.55 -2.45 16.68
CA ASP A 195 12.48 -3.47 16.20
C ASP A 195 13.06 -3.17 14.80
N LEU A 196 12.33 -2.39 14.00
CA LEU A 196 12.77 -1.86 12.70
C LEU A 196 13.54 -0.52 12.83
N GLY A 197 13.73 -0.03 14.05
CA GLY A 197 14.47 1.19 14.33
C GLY A 197 13.65 2.48 14.28
N ALA A 198 12.31 2.41 14.27
CA ALA A 198 11.49 3.61 14.40
C ALA A 198 11.70 4.26 15.77
N PRO A 199 11.91 5.59 15.85
CA PRO A 199 12.00 6.25 17.14
C PRO A 199 10.62 6.32 17.81
N ASP A 200 10.50 6.00 19.11
CA ASP A 200 9.22 6.03 19.83
C ASP A 200 8.49 7.38 19.72
N SER A 201 9.24 8.48 19.58
CA SER A 201 8.70 9.84 19.38
C SER A 201 7.72 9.98 18.20
N ILE A 202 7.82 9.15 17.17
CA ILE A 202 6.93 9.17 15.99
C ILE A 202 5.79 8.14 16.08
N LEU A 203 5.72 7.35 17.16
CA LEU A 203 4.72 6.31 17.37
C LEU A 203 3.62 6.82 18.30
N LYS A 204 2.40 6.98 17.80
CA LYS A 204 1.25 7.52 18.54
C LYS A 204 0.18 6.47 18.71
N VAL A 205 -0.13 6.11 19.95
CA VAL A 205 -1.20 5.15 20.25
C VAL A 205 -2.55 5.82 20.04
N THR A 206 -3.34 5.28 19.11
CA THR A 206 -4.66 5.81 18.74
C THR A 206 -5.76 4.75 18.79
N GLY A 207 -5.43 3.47 18.94
CA GLY A 207 -6.37 2.38 18.63
C GLY A 207 -6.44 2.12 17.12
N PHE A 208 -7.29 1.17 16.73
CA PHE A 208 -7.55 0.84 15.33
C PHE A 208 -8.91 1.41 14.90
N PRO A 209 -8.96 2.48 14.08
CA PRO A 209 -10.23 3.07 13.64
C PRO A 209 -11.14 2.08 12.90
N ALA A 210 -10.54 1.06 12.26
CA ALA A 210 -11.26 -0.04 11.63
C ALA A 210 -12.18 -0.81 12.60
N TRP A 211 -11.99 -0.70 13.91
CA TRP A 211 -12.77 -1.41 14.92
C TRP A 211 -13.82 -0.51 15.60
N ASP A 212 -13.83 0.79 15.37
CA ASP A 212 -14.71 1.74 16.06
C ASP A 212 -16.20 1.39 15.91
N HIS A 213 -16.57 0.87 14.72
CA HIS A 213 -17.95 0.51 14.41
C HIS A 213 -18.39 -0.84 15.01
N TYR A 214 -17.49 -1.66 15.56
CA TYR A 214 -17.83 -3.00 16.09
C TYR A 214 -18.81 -2.93 17.25
N ARG A 215 -18.76 -1.86 18.05
CA ARG A 215 -19.75 -1.65 19.13
C ARG A 215 -21.18 -1.58 18.58
N GLN A 216 -21.37 -0.91 17.44
CA GLN A 216 -22.69 -0.81 16.78
C GLN A 216 -23.09 -2.14 16.14
N LEU A 217 -22.15 -2.86 15.50
CA LEU A 217 -22.42 -4.19 14.93
C LEU A 217 -22.84 -5.20 15.99
N ALA A 218 -22.28 -5.13 17.20
CA ALA A 218 -22.65 -6.02 18.31
C ALA A 218 -24.14 -5.87 18.68
N GLN A 219 -24.69 -4.66 18.60
CA GLN A 219 -26.13 -4.40 18.85
C GLN A 219 -27.02 -4.99 17.76
N GLN A 220 -26.49 -5.16 16.55
CA GLN A 220 -27.20 -5.69 15.39
C GLN A 220 -26.99 -7.19 15.18
N ARG A 221 -26.32 -7.88 16.13
CA ARG A 221 -25.89 -9.27 16.00
C ARG A 221 -26.99 -10.23 15.55
N VAL A 222 -28.20 -10.10 16.10
CA VAL A 222 -29.34 -10.97 15.73
C VAL A 222 -29.77 -10.74 14.28
N SER A 223 -29.89 -9.48 13.86
CA SER A 223 -30.26 -9.12 12.49
C SER A 223 -29.20 -9.59 11.48
N ILE A 224 -27.92 -9.27 11.76
CA ILE A 224 -26.79 -9.69 10.91
C ILE A 224 -26.76 -11.21 10.78
N ARG A 225 -26.91 -11.94 11.90
CA ARG A 225 -26.94 -13.40 11.90
C ARG A 225 -28.07 -13.94 11.03
N SER A 226 -29.28 -13.39 11.14
CA SER A 226 -30.42 -13.82 10.31
C SER A 226 -30.18 -13.57 8.82
N GLN A 227 -29.55 -12.44 8.46
CA GLN A 227 -29.20 -12.12 7.08
C GLN A 227 -28.13 -13.07 6.53
N LEU A 228 -27.06 -13.31 7.27
CA LEU A 228 -26.01 -14.26 6.90
C LEU A 228 -26.55 -15.70 6.81
N ALA A 229 -27.45 -16.09 7.71
CA ALA A 229 -28.09 -17.40 7.72
C ALA A 229 -28.90 -17.61 6.43
N LYS A 230 -29.67 -16.61 6.04
CA LYS A 230 -30.42 -16.62 4.78
C LYS A 230 -29.50 -16.65 3.57
N HIS A 231 -28.46 -15.82 3.54
CA HIS A 231 -27.56 -15.69 2.39
C HIS A 231 -26.74 -16.95 2.14
N TYR A 232 -26.11 -17.48 3.20
CA TYR A 232 -25.26 -18.68 3.13
C TYR A 232 -26.01 -19.99 3.39
N ARG A 233 -27.35 -19.93 3.55
CA ARG A 233 -28.21 -21.08 3.85
C ARG A 233 -27.77 -21.86 5.10
N LEU A 234 -27.37 -21.12 6.14
CA LEU A 234 -26.95 -21.67 7.43
C LEU A 234 -28.13 -21.70 8.42
N ASP A 235 -28.09 -22.65 9.35
CA ASP A 235 -29.04 -22.71 10.46
C ASP A 235 -28.70 -21.62 11.52
N PRO A 236 -29.57 -20.62 11.76
CA PRO A 236 -29.30 -19.57 12.73
C PRO A 236 -29.33 -20.06 14.19
N GLN A 237 -29.81 -21.27 14.48
CA GLN A 237 -29.84 -21.84 15.84
C GLN A 237 -28.57 -22.62 16.18
N ARG A 238 -27.75 -23.00 15.20
CA ARG A 238 -26.50 -23.75 15.42
C ARG A 238 -25.31 -22.86 15.71
N ARG A 239 -24.35 -23.32 16.51
CA ARG A 239 -23.06 -22.62 16.66
C ARG A 239 -22.35 -22.57 15.31
N TRP A 240 -21.87 -21.39 14.92
CA TRP A 240 -21.07 -21.21 13.71
C TRP A 240 -19.60 -21.14 14.11
N VAL A 241 -18.76 -21.86 13.40
CA VAL A 241 -17.31 -21.78 13.52
C VAL A 241 -16.79 -21.14 12.25
N GLY A 242 -16.20 -19.96 12.39
CA GLY A 242 -15.47 -19.30 11.31
C GLY A 242 -13.99 -19.64 11.44
N TYR A 243 -13.40 -20.17 10.37
CA TYR A 243 -11.95 -20.36 10.28
C TYR A 243 -11.39 -19.36 9.28
N PHE A 244 -10.55 -18.46 9.76
CA PHE A 244 -9.86 -17.46 8.95
C PHE A 244 -8.38 -17.80 8.98
N THR A 245 -7.86 -18.31 7.87
CA THR A 245 -6.41 -18.48 7.70
C THR A 245 -5.83 -17.20 7.11
N THR A 246 -4.66 -16.80 7.61
CA THR A 246 -3.81 -15.82 6.93
C THR A 246 -2.86 -16.55 5.97
N TRP A 247 -1.99 -15.79 5.30
CA TRP A 247 -0.92 -16.34 4.47
C TRP A 247 -0.04 -17.28 5.32
N ALA A 248 0.10 -18.54 4.89
CA ALA A 248 1.22 -19.36 5.32
C ALA A 248 2.47 -18.80 4.63
N SER A 249 3.16 -17.86 5.28
CA SER A 249 4.51 -17.56 4.84
C SER A 249 5.33 -18.81 5.22
N THR A 250 5.71 -19.61 4.24
CA THR A 250 6.72 -20.68 4.40
C THR A 250 8.10 -20.07 4.70
N THR A 251 8.15 -18.88 5.28
CA THR A 251 9.35 -18.05 5.41
C THR A 251 9.97 -18.15 6.80
N THR A 252 9.37 -18.95 7.69
CA THR A 252 9.95 -19.27 8.99
C THR A 252 10.66 -20.62 8.91
N ALA A 253 11.77 -20.77 9.64
CA ALA A 253 12.50 -22.03 9.75
C ALA A 253 11.64 -23.20 10.27
N TYR A 254 10.50 -22.91 10.90
CA TYR A 254 9.52 -23.89 11.36
C TYR A 254 8.63 -24.44 10.22
N ALA A 255 8.41 -23.66 9.16
CA ALA A 255 7.53 -24.01 8.04
C ALA A 255 8.28 -24.57 6.82
N GLU A 256 9.62 -24.57 6.83
CA GLU A 256 10.51 -25.01 5.74
C GLU A 256 11.54 -26.05 6.22
N HIS A 257 11.15 -27.32 6.30
CA HIS A 257 12.10 -28.39 6.60
C HIS A 257 13.08 -28.68 5.42
N SER A 258 12.76 -28.23 4.21
CA SER A 258 13.51 -28.54 2.98
C SER A 258 14.28 -27.36 2.38
N GLU A 259 13.73 -26.15 2.30
CA GLU A 259 14.43 -25.03 1.64
C GLU A 259 15.51 -24.39 2.51
N TYR A 260 15.37 -24.39 3.85
CA TYR A 260 16.45 -23.89 4.72
C TYR A 260 17.73 -24.74 4.61
N LYS A 261 17.57 -26.06 4.40
CA LYS A 261 18.69 -26.94 4.08
C LYS A 261 19.34 -26.56 2.75
N LEU A 262 18.53 -26.37 1.69
CA LEU A 262 19.01 -25.94 0.38
C LEU A 262 19.70 -24.57 0.40
N LEU A 263 19.18 -23.61 1.17
CA LEU A 263 19.75 -22.26 1.29
C LEU A 263 21.11 -22.27 2.03
N ILE A 264 21.29 -23.14 3.03
CA ILE A 264 22.58 -23.31 3.70
C ILE A 264 23.56 -24.15 2.87
N THR A 265 23.11 -25.19 2.17
CA THR A 265 24.00 -25.98 1.29
C THR A 265 24.35 -25.28 -0.02
N GLY A 266 23.52 -24.37 -0.53
CA GLY A 266 23.76 -23.63 -1.77
C GLY A 266 24.62 -22.38 -1.62
N ILE A 267 24.94 -21.96 -0.38
CA ILE A 267 25.91 -20.88 -0.10
C ILE A 267 27.34 -21.45 0.06
N PHE A 268 27.50 -22.78 0.14
CA PHE A 268 28.80 -23.44 0.37
C PHE A 268 29.14 -24.58 -0.61
N LEU A 269 28.54 -24.62 -1.80
CA LEU A 269 28.91 -25.50 -2.92
C LEU A 269 28.82 -24.72 -4.23
#